data_AF-A0A851NY65-F1
#
_entry.id   AF-A0A851NY65-F1
#
_cell.length_a   1.000
_cell.length_b   1.000
_cell.length_c   1.000
_cell.angle_alpha   90.00
_cell.angle_beta   90.00
_cell.angle_gamma   90.00
#
_symmetry.space_group_name_H-M   'P 1'
#
loop_
_entity.id
_entity.type
_entity.pdbx_description
1 polymer ?
#
loop_
_entity_poly.entity_id
_entity_poly.type
_entity_poly.pdbx_seq_one_letter_code
_entity_poly.pdbx_strand_id
1 'polypeptide(L)'
;DLLVIDLKDCFFTIPLHPDDTERFAFSVPSVNKAEPEKRYQWVVSPQDMKNSPTMCQIYVAWALEPVRRLLPDLLIYHYMDNILLAGKKLEEKQILQTVIN
;
A
#
# COMPACT_ATOMS: atom_id res chain seq x y z
N ASP A 1 -19.59 0.64 15.60
CA ASP A 1 -18.15 0.57 15.90
C ASP A 1 -17.34 1.10 14.73
N LEU A 2 -16.14 1.59 14.99
CA LEU A 2 -15.19 2.09 14.00
C LEU A 2 -13.86 1.36 14.20
N LEU A 3 -13.24 0.95 13.10
CA LEU A 3 -11.91 0.35 13.09
C LEU A 3 -11.09 1.03 11.98
N VAL A 4 -9.87 1.45 12.32
CA VAL A 4 -8.91 1.98 11.34
C VAL A 4 -7.78 0.97 11.22
N ILE A 5 -7.51 0.55 9.98
CA ILE A 5 -6.40 -0.33 9.62
C ILE A 5 -5.38 0.52 8.88
N ASP A 6 -4.19 0.61 9.44
CA ASP A 6 -3.01 1.19 8.79
C ASP A 6 -2.28 0.07 8.04
N LEU A 7 -2.18 0.21 6.71
CA LEU A 7 -1.51 -0.75 5.82
C LEU A 7 0.02 -0.65 5.88
N LYS A 8 0.58 0.34 6.59
CA LYS A 8 2.01 0.61 6.78
C LYS A 8 2.80 0.57 5.48
N ASP A 9 2.93 1.72 4.85
CA ASP A 9 3.70 1.90 3.61
C ASP A 9 3.30 0.90 2.51
N CYS A 10 1.99 0.83 2.20
CA CYS A 10 1.42 -0.09 1.18
C CYS A 10 2.17 -0.06 -0.16
N PHE A 11 2.82 1.05 -0.49
CA PHE A 11 3.56 1.22 -1.72
C PHE A 11 4.73 0.23 -1.87
N PHE A 12 5.37 -0.16 -0.75
CA PHE A 12 6.46 -1.13 -0.76
C PHE A 12 6.02 -2.58 -1.00
N THR A 13 4.71 -2.84 -0.99
CA THR A 13 4.18 -4.18 -1.32
C THR A 13 3.78 -4.30 -2.80
N ILE A 14 3.80 -3.19 -3.54
CA ILE A 14 3.43 -3.14 -4.96
C ILE A 14 4.70 -3.22 -5.81
N PRO A 15 4.92 -4.32 -6.56
CA PRO A 15 6.12 -4.45 -7.38
C PRO A 15 6.09 -3.47 -8.56
N LEU A 16 7.26 -2.91 -8.89
CA LEU A 16 7.45 -2.22 -10.16
C LEU A 16 7.74 -3.23 -11.27
N HIS A 17 7.37 -2.87 -12.50
CA HIS A 17 7.77 -3.67 -13.66
C HIS A 17 9.31 -3.63 -13.79
N PRO A 18 9.99 -4.78 -14.03
CA PRO A 18 11.44 -4.83 -14.13
C PRO A 18 12.03 -3.81 -15.12
N ASP A 19 11.39 -3.64 -16.27
CA ASP A 19 11.82 -2.69 -17.32
C ASP A 19 11.72 -1.21 -16.89
N ASP A 20 10.97 -0.90 -15.83
CA ASP A 20 10.82 0.46 -15.32
C ASP A 20 11.83 0.78 -14.20
N THR A 21 12.42 -0.22 -13.54
CA THR A 21 13.28 -0.06 -12.35
C THR A 21 14.48 0.87 -12.58
N GLU A 22 15.07 0.84 -13.78
CA GLU A 22 16.19 1.72 -14.14
C GLU A 22 15.78 3.20 -14.18
N ARG A 23 14.54 3.50 -14.59
CA ARG A 23 14.00 4.87 -14.65
C ARG A 23 13.82 5.46 -13.26
N PHE A 24 13.71 4.60 -12.24
CA PHE A 24 13.62 4.95 -10.83
C PHE A 24 14.95 4.76 -10.09
N ALA A 25 16.07 4.89 -10.79
CA ALA A 25 17.37 4.91 -10.14
C ALA A 25 17.62 6.22 -9.37
N PHE A 26 18.29 6.13 -8.21
CA PHE A 26 18.72 7.29 -7.42
C PHE A 26 20.13 7.09 -6.86
N SER A 27 20.81 8.19 -6.53
CA SER A 27 22.13 8.19 -5.91
C SER A 27 22.05 8.63 -4.46
N VAL A 28 22.78 7.95 -3.58
CA VAL A 28 22.94 8.34 -2.18
C VAL A 28 24.31 9.00 -2.01
N PRO A 29 24.38 10.29 -1.59
CA PRO A 29 25.64 10.98 -1.41
C PRO A 29 26.39 10.43 -0.19
N SER A 30 27.72 10.42 -0.28
CA SER A 30 28.57 10.11 0.88
C SER A 30 28.77 11.35 1.76
N VAL A 31 29.08 11.14 3.04
CA VAL A 31 29.48 12.23 3.94
C VAL A 31 30.70 12.95 3.35
N ASN A 32 30.60 14.27 3.18
CA ASN A 32 31.65 15.13 2.64
C ASN A 32 32.26 14.67 1.30
N LYS A 33 31.53 13.93 0.47
CA LYS A 33 32.04 13.35 -0.79
C LYS A 33 33.30 12.48 -0.60
N ALA A 34 33.46 11.88 0.57
CA ALA A 34 34.57 10.99 0.88
C ALA A 34 34.67 9.75 -0.03
N GLU A 35 33.55 9.31 -0.64
CA GLU A 35 33.48 8.18 -1.56
C GLU A 35 32.56 8.51 -2.75
N PRO A 36 32.69 7.80 -3.89
CA PRO A 36 31.72 7.88 -4.97
C PRO A 36 30.30 7.58 -4.49
N GLU A 37 29.32 8.26 -5.07
CA GLU A 37 27.91 8.07 -4.73
C GLU A 37 27.45 6.64 -5.05
N LYS A 38 26.65 6.06 -4.14
CA LYS A 38 26.08 4.72 -4.37
C LYS A 38 24.77 4.86 -5.14
N ARG A 39 24.65 4.14 -6.25
CA ARG A 39 23.44 4.12 -7.10
C ARG A 39 22.55 2.93 -6.71
N TYR A 40 21.26 3.20 -6.51
CA TYR A 40 20.21 2.22 -6.21
C TYR A 40 19.07 2.35 -7.20
N GLN A 41 18.21 1.33 -7.28
CA GLN A 41 17.00 1.31 -8.10
C GLN A 41 15.82 0.87 -7.24
N TRP A 42 14.67 1.50 -7.44
CA TRP A 42 13.42 1.02 -6.84
C TRP A 42 12.95 -0.24 -7.56
N VAL A 43 12.62 -1.27 -6.77
CA VAL A 43 11.97 -2.52 -7.25
C VAL A 43 10.49 -2.58 -6.91
N VAL A 44 10.03 -1.62 -6.11
CA VAL A 44 8.66 -1.45 -5.62
C VAL A 44 8.25 0.00 -5.77
N SER A 45 6.95 0.28 -5.74
CA SER A 45 6.42 1.61 -6.05
C SER A 45 6.95 2.67 -5.06
N PRO A 46 7.62 3.73 -5.52
CA PRO A 46 8.07 4.80 -4.64
C PRO A 46 6.87 5.66 -4.18
N GLN A 47 6.86 6.06 -2.91
CA GLN A 47 5.73 6.74 -2.27
C GLN A 47 5.31 8.05 -2.97
N ASP A 48 6.28 8.84 -3.42
CA ASP A 48 6.05 10.17 -4.02
C ASP A 48 5.79 10.15 -5.54
N MET A 49 5.64 8.97 -6.15
CA MET A 49 5.27 8.92 -7.56
C MET A 49 3.79 9.25 -7.73
N LYS A 50 3.48 10.15 -8.66
CA LYS A 50 2.12 10.64 -8.95
C LYS A 50 1.07 9.52 -9.12
N ASN A 51 1.49 8.38 -9.67
CA ASN A 51 0.60 7.25 -9.95
C ASN A 51 0.52 6.25 -8.78
N SER A 52 1.40 6.33 -7.78
CA SER A 52 1.43 5.41 -6.64
C SER A 52 0.09 5.38 -5.87
N PRO A 53 -0.58 6.52 -5.59
CA PRO A 53 -1.88 6.49 -4.91
C PRO A 53 -2.94 5.72 -5.69
N THR A 54 -3.00 5.90 -7.02
CA THR A 54 -3.95 5.19 -7.88
C THR A 54 -3.66 3.69 -7.92
N MET A 55 -2.38 3.30 -8.00
CA MET A 55 -1.98 1.90 -7.98
C MET A 55 -2.32 1.23 -6.64
N CYS A 56 -2.02 1.86 -5.49
CA CYS A 56 -2.40 1.31 -4.18
C CYS A 56 -3.92 1.25 -4.02
N GLN A 57 -4.68 2.23 -4.50
CA GLN A 57 -6.15 2.16 -4.51
C GLN A 57 -6.69 0.98 -5.31
N ILE A 58 -6.16 0.70 -6.50
CA ILE A 58 -6.60 -0.44 -7.32
C ILE A 58 -6.28 -1.76 -6.61
N TYR A 59 -5.05 -1.92 -6.10
CA TYR A 59 -4.63 -3.12 -5.40
C TYR A 59 -5.48 -3.39 -4.14
N VAL A 60 -5.68 -2.37 -3.31
CA VAL A 60 -6.47 -2.48 -2.08
C VAL A 60 -7.95 -2.70 -2.41
N ALA A 61 -8.49 -2.06 -3.44
CA ALA A 61 -9.87 -2.31 -3.88
C ALA A 61 -10.08 -3.76 -4.32
N TRP A 62 -9.10 -4.34 -5.02
CA TRP A 62 -9.12 -5.75 -5.40
C TRP A 62 -9.03 -6.68 -4.19
N ALA A 63 -8.11 -6.42 -3.26
CA ALA A 63 -7.96 -7.23 -2.04
C ALA A 63 -9.20 -7.18 -1.14
N LEU A 64 -9.96 -6.07 -1.14
CA LEU A 64 -11.18 -5.92 -0.35
C LEU A 64 -12.45 -6.45 -1.04
N GLU A 65 -12.37 -6.90 -2.29
CA GLU A 65 -13.53 -7.38 -3.06
C GLU A 65 -14.25 -8.56 -2.40
N PRO A 66 -13.56 -9.58 -1.83
CA PRO A 66 -14.22 -10.65 -1.06
C PRO A 66 -14.93 -10.13 0.19
N VAL A 67 -14.30 -9.21 0.93
CA VAL A 67 -14.86 -8.62 2.15
C VAL A 67 -16.14 -7.85 1.84
N ARG A 68 -16.16 -7.07 0.75
CA ARG A 68 -17.34 -6.34 0.30
C ARG A 68 -18.50 -7.26 -0.08
N ARG A 69 -18.21 -8.43 -0.65
CA ARG A 69 -19.24 -9.43 -1.00
C ARG A 69 -19.80 -10.14 0.24
N LEU A 70 -18.94 -10.47 1.20
CA LEU A 70 -19.33 -11.19 2.41
C LEU A 70 -20.02 -10.30 3.45
N LEU A 71 -19.65 -9.02 3.51
CA LEU A 71 -20.15 -8.04 4.47
C LEU A 71 -20.70 -6.80 3.75
N PRO A 72 -21.85 -6.89 3.05
CA PRO A 72 -22.38 -5.81 2.23
C PRO A 72 -22.80 -4.56 3.03
N ASP A 73 -23.12 -4.74 4.32
CA ASP A 73 -23.53 -3.66 5.22
C ASP A 73 -22.32 -2.93 5.85
N LEU A 74 -21.10 -3.42 5.64
CA LEU A 74 -19.88 -2.82 6.17
C LEU A 74 -19.45 -1.65 5.29
N LEU A 75 -19.37 -0.44 5.87
CA LEU A 75 -18.78 0.70 5.19
C LEU A 75 -17.26 0.58 5.20
N ILE A 76 -16.67 0.56 4.00
CA ILE A 76 -15.22 0.45 3.81
C ILE A 76 -14.74 1.65 3.00
N TYR A 77 -13.98 2.53 3.65
CA TYR A 77 -13.36 3.71 3.04
C TYR A 77 -11.85 3.53 3.00
N HIS A 78 -11.24 3.68 1.84
CA HIS A 78 -9.80 3.56 1.65
C HIS A 78 -9.21 4.91 1.25
N TYR A 79 -8.23 5.37 2.01
CA TYR A 79 -7.50 6.61 1.75
C TYR A 79 -6.01 6.40 1.97
N MET A 80 -5.23 6.50 0.89
CA MET A 80 -3.79 6.32 0.88
C MET A 80 -3.35 4.96 1.44
N ASP A 81 -2.84 4.93 2.66
CA ASP A 81 -2.38 3.77 3.41
C ASP A 81 -3.35 3.36 4.53
N ASN A 82 -4.49 4.04 4.65
CA ASN A 82 -5.46 3.81 5.71
C ASN A 82 -6.78 3.25 5.16
N ILE A 83 -7.31 2.21 5.81
CA ILE A 83 -8.65 1.70 5.60
C ILE A 83 -9.48 1.96 6.84
N LEU A 84 -10.57 2.70 6.68
CA LEU A 84 -11.60 2.87 7.70
C LEU A 84 -12.74 1.87 7.45
N LEU A 85 -13.08 1.13 8.49
CA LEU A 85 -14.21 0.21 8.55
C LEU A 85 -15.25 0.73 9.55
N ALA A 86 -16.50 0.85 9.12
CA ALA A 86 -17.60 1.30 9.95
C ALA A 86 -18.82 0.39 9.82
N GLY A 87 -19.34 -0.10 10.94
CA GLY A 87 -20.45 -1.05 10.95
C GLY A 87 -21.03 -1.27 12.35
N LYS A 88 -22.10 -2.07 12.43
CA LYS A 88 -22.70 -2.48 13.70
C LYS A 88 -22.08 -3.82 14.14
N LYS A 89 -21.58 -3.90 15.39
CA LYS A 89 -20.93 -5.10 15.94
C LYS A 89 -19.75 -5.57 15.10
N LEU A 90 -18.75 -4.70 14.93
CA LEU A 90 -17.53 -5.08 14.21
C LEU A 90 -16.78 -6.16 15.02
N GLU A 91 -16.75 -7.39 14.52
CA GLU A 91 -15.88 -8.44 15.05
C GLU A 91 -14.54 -8.42 14.31
N GLU A 92 -13.56 -7.75 14.89
CA GLU A 92 -12.22 -7.54 14.30
C GLU A 92 -11.59 -8.85 13.78
N LYS A 93 -11.69 -9.94 14.56
CA LYS A 93 -11.15 -11.25 14.16
C LYS A 93 -11.79 -11.78 12.88
N GLN A 94 -13.11 -11.65 12.73
CA GLN A 94 -13.83 -12.13 11.55
C GLN A 94 -13.42 -11.35 10.30
N ILE A 95 -13.25 -10.03 10.45
CA ILE A 95 -12.85 -9.14 9.35
C ILE A 95 -11.41 -9.45 8.92
N LEU A 96 -10.46 -9.49 9.86
CA LEU A 96 -9.06 -9.77 9.54
C LEU A 96 -8.88 -11.14 8.90
N GLN A 97 -9.62 -12.16 9.36
CA GLN A 97 -9.57 -13.49 8.78
C GLN A 97 -10.14 -13.57 7.36
N THR A 98 -11.01 -12.61 6.98
CA THR A 98 -11.55 -12.49 5.62
C THR A 98 -10.64 -11.66 4.70
N VAL A 99 -9.80 -10.79 5.27
CA VAL A 99 -8.81 -9.98 4.53
C VAL A 99 -7.54 -10.77 4.21
N ILE A 100 -7.16 -11.72 5.07
CA ILE A 100 -5.89 -12.47 4.98
C ILE A 100 -6.00 -13.75 4.12
N ASN A 101 -7.21 -14.26 3.89
CA ASN A 101 -7.48 -15.48 3.09
C ASN A 101 -8.01 -15.12 1.70
#